data_AF-A0A084QRG5-F1
#
_entry.id   AF-A0A084QRG5-F1
#
_cell.length_a   1.000
_cell.length_b   1.000
_cell.length_c   1.000
_cell.angle_alpha   90.00
_cell.angle_beta   90.00
_cell.angle_gamma   90.00
#
_symmetry.space_group_name_H-M   'P 1'
#
loop_
_entity.id
_entity.type
_entity.pdbx_description
1 polymer ?
#
loop_
_entity_poly.entity_id
_entity_poly.type
_entity_poly.pdbx_seq_one_letter_code
_entity_poly.pdbx_strand_id
1 'polypeptide(L)'
;MEFAIVEVEKTAPVEVHLLKGCCLEAERADIVWFRLEGLKAALNEQGHPHLDATIEEIRKVSNLLRELADLSQVHQDRVPVTLDHLNIVLPCLSRSLRDITSHYEDKKLTKQNRWRKMYHQMTNEIGGIPLPQRFVLYNQFLTLLRDLLARSPNFDLNASERLRNQILDLRKARGIPPPPVQVGPLVRYDALPSTDFGPVSIPVGMHDILLNAVAQAVHWAEHIFSLPLPSRTGFKSQHTSKSLGPHRPWGHLNTPPGSKVLFRRSFNEDKIALIVYLDGRDQCPYFLLRTFHMGGPWYSRYGAHELVIERDHCSLRFKRWSKTEGCSKLWAILHFMTWEEMVLMYCTFISLKAINPLTVNIGPEEYHLRGEKRLFQATIIDDGFKHSLIVYQDRYTNGFRLHAAIWGGEFRRSPVWTAFVTHQSASPTWLKRVSRHKIRLADIQLYVFCQKYQQQNQRRGSAGAFEIHFASEEASYRFKDVFHPPSDDESPSSPSERS
;
A
#
# COMPACT_ATOMS: atom_id res chain seq x y z
N MET A 1 14.00 50.36 16.12
CA MET A 1 14.32 50.91 14.79
C MET A 1 15.09 49.84 14.03
N GLU A 2 14.47 48.74 13.62
CA GLU A 2 13.33 48.61 12.69
C GLU A 2 13.79 48.83 11.24
N PHE A 3 14.06 47.71 10.57
CA PHE A 3 13.70 47.50 9.17
C PHE A 3 13.26 46.05 9.05
N ALA A 4 11.96 45.83 9.25
CA ALA A 4 11.27 44.62 8.83
C ALA A 4 11.11 44.69 7.32
N ILE A 5 11.85 43.85 6.59
CA ILE A 5 11.49 43.51 5.23
C ILE A 5 10.41 42.43 5.36
N VAL A 6 9.17 42.88 5.24
CA VAL A 6 8.01 42.02 5.01
C VAL A 6 8.25 41.31 3.69
N GLU A 7 8.68 40.04 3.74
CA GLU A 7 8.55 39.15 2.59
C GLU A 7 7.06 38.98 2.32
N VAL A 8 6.64 39.59 1.21
CA VAL A 8 5.32 39.39 0.61
C VAL A 8 5.13 37.89 0.42
N GLU A 9 4.17 37.31 1.16
CA GLU A 9 3.63 35.98 0.90
C GLU A 9 3.29 35.91 -0.60
N LYS A 10 4.11 35.19 -1.37
CA LYS A 10 3.72 34.76 -2.70
C LYS A 10 2.48 33.92 -2.51
N THR A 11 1.34 34.46 -2.94
CA THR A 11 0.08 33.73 -3.08
C THR A 11 0.39 32.39 -3.73
N ALA A 12 0.17 31.31 -2.96
CA ALA A 12 0.33 29.98 -3.51
C ALA A 12 -0.57 29.86 -4.75
N PRO A 13 -0.12 29.19 -5.83
CA PRO A 13 -0.97 28.99 -7.00
C PRO A 13 -2.30 28.39 -6.55
N VAL A 14 -3.41 28.79 -7.18
CA VAL A 14 -4.79 28.30 -6.88
C VAL A 14 -4.84 26.76 -6.79
N GLU A 15 -3.96 26.07 -7.53
CA GLU A 15 -3.74 24.63 -7.53
C GLU A 15 -3.37 24.04 -6.15
N VAL A 16 -2.54 24.74 -5.38
CA VAL A 16 -2.07 24.31 -4.05
C VAL A 16 -3.18 24.46 -2.99
N HIS A 17 -4.09 25.42 -3.17
CA HIS A 17 -5.18 25.67 -2.22
C HIS A 17 -6.23 24.56 -2.19
N LEU A 18 -6.61 24.00 -3.35
CA LEU A 18 -7.63 22.95 -3.42
C LEU A 18 -7.11 21.60 -2.96
N LEU A 19 -5.85 21.28 -3.28
CA LEU A 19 -5.17 20.12 -2.75
C LEU A 19 -5.00 20.20 -1.22
N LYS A 20 -4.65 21.38 -0.68
CA LYS A 20 -4.70 21.63 0.77
C LYS A 20 -6.12 21.44 1.33
N GLY A 21 -7.15 21.79 0.54
CA GLY A 21 -8.56 21.51 0.84
C GLY A 21 -8.84 20.01 1.10
N CYS A 22 -8.23 19.10 0.34
CA CYS A 22 -8.35 17.66 0.62
C CYS A 22 -7.84 17.29 2.01
N CYS A 23 -6.67 17.78 2.41
CA CYS A 23 -6.12 17.50 3.74
C CYS A 23 -6.98 18.11 4.86
N LEU A 24 -7.46 19.35 4.69
CA LEU A 24 -8.32 20.02 5.66
C LEU A 24 -9.65 19.28 5.86
N GLU A 25 -10.28 18.84 4.76
CA GLU A 25 -11.54 18.12 4.85
C GLU A 25 -11.34 16.66 5.32
N ALA A 26 -10.17 16.06 5.12
CA ALA A 26 -9.81 14.78 5.76
C ALA A 26 -9.68 14.93 7.29
N GLU A 27 -9.00 15.97 7.77
CA GLU A 27 -8.94 16.28 9.22
C GLU A 27 -10.34 16.55 9.80
N ARG A 28 -11.19 17.29 9.06
CA ARG A 28 -12.58 17.50 9.47
C ARG A 28 -13.35 16.18 9.53
N ALA A 29 -13.21 15.33 8.52
CA ALA A 29 -13.82 14.01 8.49
C ALA A 29 -13.39 13.17 9.70
N ASP A 30 -12.13 13.25 10.12
CA ASP A 30 -11.63 12.57 11.31
C ASP A 30 -12.31 13.01 12.59
N ILE A 31 -12.41 14.31 12.79
CA ILE A 31 -13.11 14.88 13.95
C ILE A 31 -14.57 14.42 13.95
N VAL A 32 -15.23 14.43 12.77
CA VAL A 32 -16.64 14.05 12.64
C VAL A 32 -16.85 12.57 12.95
N TRP A 33 -16.11 11.66 12.33
CA TRP A 33 -16.34 10.22 12.58
C TRP A 33 -15.99 9.86 14.03
N PHE A 34 -14.95 10.47 14.62
CA PHE A 34 -14.60 10.24 16.03
C PHE A 34 -15.72 10.69 16.98
N ARG A 35 -16.34 11.83 16.70
CA ARG A 35 -17.52 12.31 17.45
C ARG A 35 -18.71 11.36 17.31
N LEU A 36 -18.95 10.84 16.11
CA LEU A 36 -20.03 9.89 15.86
C LEU A 36 -19.79 8.53 16.54
N GLU A 37 -18.53 8.07 16.65
CA GLU A 37 -18.19 6.91 17.48
C GLU A 37 -18.49 7.16 18.97
N GLY A 38 -18.14 8.34 19.49
CA GLY A 38 -18.51 8.75 20.84
C GLY A 38 -20.03 8.84 21.05
N LEU A 39 -20.78 9.25 20.01
CA LEU A 39 -22.23 9.23 20.02
C LEU A 39 -22.75 7.79 20.10
N LYS A 40 -22.29 6.92 19.21
CA LYS A 40 -22.65 5.50 19.15
C LYS A 40 -22.44 4.80 20.49
N ALA A 41 -21.26 4.98 21.10
CA ALA A 41 -20.93 4.39 22.40
C ALA A 41 -21.89 4.84 23.52
N ALA A 42 -22.52 6.00 23.38
CA ALA A 42 -23.46 6.53 24.37
C ALA A 42 -24.92 6.17 24.11
N LEU A 43 -25.26 5.59 22.95
CA LEU A 43 -26.63 5.25 22.60
C LEU A 43 -27.08 3.87 23.13
N ASN A 44 -26.18 3.03 23.65
CA ASN A 44 -26.41 1.78 24.41
C ASN A 44 -27.49 0.79 23.91
N GLU A 45 -28.01 0.92 22.69
CA GLU A 45 -29.00 0.02 22.09
C GLU A 45 -28.42 -0.74 20.89
N GLN A 46 -28.93 -1.96 20.70
CA GLN A 46 -28.58 -2.85 19.59
C GLN A 46 -28.75 -2.14 18.23
N GLY A 47 -27.66 -2.03 17.49
CA GLY A 47 -27.65 -1.82 16.03
C GLY A 47 -28.22 -0.48 15.57
N HIS A 48 -27.36 0.51 15.39
CA HIS A 48 -27.64 1.65 14.52
C HIS A 48 -26.92 1.45 13.17
N PRO A 49 -27.41 0.57 12.28
CA PRO A 49 -26.69 0.20 11.05
C PRO A 49 -26.40 1.41 10.15
N HIS A 50 -27.30 2.39 10.12
CA HIS A 50 -27.07 3.64 9.38
C HIS A 50 -26.02 4.55 10.04
N LEU A 51 -25.89 4.54 11.37
CA LEU A 51 -24.82 5.27 12.07
C LEU A 51 -23.47 4.60 11.79
N ASP A 52 -23.42 3.27 11.91
CA ASP A 52 -22.23 2.47 11.60
C ASP A 52 -21.76 2.68 10.16
N ALA A 53 -22.69 2.57 9.20
CA ALA A 53 -22.40 2.83 7.80
C ALA A 53 -21.94 4.28 7.55
N THR A 54 -22.56 5.27 8.22
CA THR A 54 -22.13 6.68 8.08
C THR A 54 -20.70 6.87 8.60
N ILE A 55 -20.37 6.32 9.78
CA ILE A 55 -19.03 6.39 10.37
C ILE A 55 -18.00 5.77 9.42
N GLU A 56 -18.29 4.59 8.88
CA GLU A 56 -17.39 3.88 7.99
C GLU A 56 -17.16 4.62 6.67
N GLU A 57 -18.22 5.16 6.05
CA GLU A 57 -18.09 5.91 4.82
C GLU A 57 -17.37 7.25 5.01
N ILE A 58 -17.50 7.90 6.18
CA ILE A 58 -16.72 9.12 6.51
C ILE A 58 -15.23 8.78 6.71
N ARG A 59 -14.90 7.65 7.34
CA ARG A 59 -13.51 7.17 7.45
C ARG A 59 -12.90 6.94 6.06
N LYS A 60 -13.64 6.29 5.16
CA LYS A 60 -13.21 6.09 3.76
C LYS A 60 -12.95 7.41 3.04
N VAL A 61 -13.83 8.41 3.21
CA VAL A 61 -13.62 9.76 2.63
C VAL A 61 -12.30 10.35 3.12
N SER A 62 -12.06 10.31 4.44
CA SER A 62 -10.84 10.83 5.05
C SER A 62 -9.57 10.21 4.44
N ASN A 63 -9.57 8.89 4.27
CA ASN A 63 -8.47 8.16 3.66
C ASN A 63 -8.28 8.49 2.18
N LEU A 64 -9.36 8.55 1.39
CA LEU A 64 -9.31 8.87 -0.04
C LEU A 64 -8.79 10.29 -0.29
N LEU A 65 -9.21 11.26 0.53
CA LEU A 65 -8.72 12.64 0.42
C LEU A 65 -7.21 12.74 0.70
N ARG A 66 -6.70 12.00 1.69
CA ARG A 66 -5.25 11.92 1.96
C ARG A 66 -4.50 11.19 0.86
N GLU A 67 -5.08 10.13 0.32
CA GLU A 67 -4.50 9.40 -0.80
C GLU A 67 -4.39 10.28 -2.05
N LEU A 68 -5.43 11.05 -2.39
CA LEU A 68 -5.38 12.03 -3.47
C LEU A 68 -4.28 13.07 -3.27
N ALA A 69 -4.15 13.59 -2.05
CA ALA A 69 -3.08 14.50 -1.69
C ALA A 69 -1.69 13.86 -1.89
N ASP A 70 -1.49 12.64 -1.38
CA ASP A 70 -0.25 11.87 -1.51
C ASP A 70 0.11 11.60 -2.99
N LEU A 71 -0.86 11.17 -3.80
CA LEU A 71 -0.67 10.87 -5.22
C LEU A 71 -0.36 12.13 -6.03
N SER A 72 -0.97 13.27 -5.69
CA SER A 72 -0.72 14.54 -6.39
C SER A 72 0.74 15.01 -6.28
N GLN A 73 1.41 14.63 -5.18
CA GLN A 73 2.83 14.94 -4.96
C GLN A 73 3.74 14.13 -5.88
N VAL A 74 3.29 12.95 -6.34
CA VAL A 74 4.01 12.13 -7.32
C VAL A 74 3.60 12.47 -8.76
N HIS A 75 2.31 12.67 -9.00
CA HIS A 75 1.71 12.96 -10.31
C HIS A 75 1.40 14.45 -10.48
N GLN A 76 2.41 15.31 -10.27
CA GLN A 76 2.23 16.77 -10.32
C GLN A 76 1.73 17.27 -11.68
N ASP A 77 2.15 16.61 -12.78
CA ASP A 77 1.72 16.91 -14.15
C ASP A 77 0.22 16.70 -14.39
N ARG A 78 -0.45 15.94 -13.51
CA ARG A 78 -1.85 15.54 -13.64
C ARG A 78 -2.78 16.28 -12.70
N VAL A 79 -2.23 17.03 -11.75
CA VAL A 79 -3.00 17.82 -10.79
C VAL A 79 -4.01 18.74 -11.47
N PRO A 80 -3.66 19.51 -12.53
CA PRO A 80 -4.62 20.43 -13.14
C PRO A 80 -5.92 19.76 -13.59
N VAL A 81 -5.86 18.51 -14.07
CA VAL A 81 -7.03 17.74 -14.55
C VAL A 81 -7.99 17.38 -13.41
N THR A 82 -7.49 17.21 -12.18
CA THR A 82 -8.31 16.82 -11.03
C THR A 82 -8.88 18.01 -10.25
N LEU A 83 -8.29 19.20 -10.37
CA LEU A 83 -8.71 20.39 -9.63
C LEU A 83 -10.17 20.78 -9.89
N ASP A 84 -10.61 20.73 -11.14
CA ASP A 84 -12.00 21.06 -11.49
C ASP A 84 -13.00 20.11 -10.84
N HIS A 85 -12.65 18.83 -10.76
CA HIS A 85 -13.47 17.83 -10.12
C HIS A 85 -13.48 17.99 -8.59
N LEU A 86 -12.34 18.34 -7.99
CA LEU A 86 -12.25 18.64 -6.56
C LEU A 86 -13.10 19.86 -6.19
N ASN A 87 -13.14 20.90 -7.03
CA ASN A 87 -14.00 22.07 -6.86
C ASN A 87 -15.49 21.73 -6.82
N ILE A 88 -15.90 20.65 -7.47
CA ILE A 88 -17.29 20.18 -7.49
C ILE A 88 -17.63 19.49 -6.17
N VAL A 89 -16.80 18.54 -5.72
CA VAL A 89 -17.11 17.67 -4.58
C VAL A 89 -16.75 18.27 -3.21
N LEU A 90 -15.61 18.94 -3.07
CA LEU A 90 -15.12 19.41 -1.77
C LEU A 90 -16.10 20.33 -1.03
N PRO A 91 -16.74 21.33 -1.68
CA PRO A 91 -17.72 22.17 -0.99
C PRO A 91 -18.95 21.41 -0.50
N CYS A 92 -19.44 20.43 -1.27
CA CYS A 92 -20.57 19.59 -0.89
C CYS A 92 -20.24 18.70 0.30
N LEU A 93 -19.05 18.09 0.27
CA LEU A 93 -18.52 17.28 1.36
C LEU A 93 -18.32 18.13 2.63
N SER A 94 -17.65 19.28 2.51
CA SER A 94 -17.42 20.21 3.63
C SER A 94 -18.73 20.62 4.28
N ARG A 95 -19.76 20.92 3.46
CA ARG A 95 -21.10 21.24 3.96
C ARG A 95 -21.70 20.08 4.76
N SER A 96 -21.67 18.86 4.22
CA SER A 96 -22.17 17.65 4.92
C SER A 96 -21.49 17.42 6.26
N LEU A 97 -20.15 17.55 6.32
CA LEU A 97 -19.39 17.38 7.57
C LEU A 97 -19.70 18.46 8.60
N ARG A 98 -19.92 19.71 8.16
CA ARG A 98 -20.32 20.83 9.02
C ARG A 98 -21.74 20.66 9.55
N ASP A 99 -22.69 20.24 8.70
CA ASP A 99 -24.07 19.98 9.13
C ASP A 99 -24.10 18.91 10.23
N ILE A 100 -23.36 17.79 10.04
CA ILE A 100 -23.21 16.74 11.06
C ILE A 100 -22.64 17.32 12.36
N THR A 101 -21.60 18.14 12.25
CA THR A 101 -20.99 18.81 13.41
C THR A 101 -22.01 19.66 14.16
N SER A 102 -22.79 20.48 13.45
CA SER A 102 -23.82 21.33 14.05
C SER A 102 -24.91 20.52 14.75
N HIS A 103 -25.36 19.41 14.16
CA HIS A 103 -26.33 18.53 14.81
C HIS A 103 -25.77 17.83 16.04
N TYR A 104 -24.52 17.37 15.97
CA TYR A 104 -23.84 16.73 17.09
C TYR A 104 -23.65 17.69 18.29
N GLU A 105 -23.37 18.96 18.01
CA GLU A 105 -23.13 20.01 19.01
C GLU A 105 -24.41 20.62 19.59
N ASP A 106 -25.61 20.26 19.09
CA ASP A 106 -26.89 20.77 19.60
C ASP A 106 -27.19 20.24 21.01
N LYS A 107 -26.67 20.97 22.02
CA LYS A 107 -26.81 20.64 23.44
C LYS A 107 -28.26 20.68 23.94
N LYS A 108 -29.20 21.24 23.18
CA LYS A 108 -30.63 21.28 23.56
C LYS A 108 -31.30 19.92 23.41
N LEU A 109 -30.70 19.00 22.67
CA LEU A 109 -31.24 17.66 22.41
C LEU A 109 -30.46 16.59 23.18
N THR A 110 -31.17 15.53 23.57
CA THR A 110 -30.55 14.28 24.04
C THR A 110 -29.72 13.65 22.92
N LYS A 111 -28.72 12.84 23.27
CA LYS A 111 -27.85 12.17 22.29
C LYS A 111 -28.64 11.37 21.24
N GLN A 112 -29.68 10.64 21.66
CA GLN A 112 -30.57 9.89 20.77
C GLN A 112 -31.34 10.82 19.82
N ASN A 113 -31.87 11.93 20.32
CA ASN A 113 -32.59 12.90 19.50
C ASN A 113 -31.66 13.66 18.55
N ARG A 114 -30.38 13.88 18.91
CA ARG A 114 -29.38 14.42 17.97
C ARG A 114 -29.18 13.49 16.78
N TRP A 115 -28.98 12.19 17.01
CA TRP A 115 -28.85 11.22 15.94
C TRP A 115 -30.10 11.16 15.05
N ARG A 116 -31.29 10.97 15.66
CA ARG A 116 -32.55 10.88 14.91
C ARG A 116 -32.81 12.14 14.08
N LYS A 117 -32.69 13.32 14.70
CA LYS A 117 -32.89 14.60 14.01
C LYS A 117 -31.89 14.79 12.87
N MET A 118 -30.61 14.53 13.11
CA MET A 118 -29.57 14.61 12.08
C MET A 118 -29.87 13.69 10.91
N TYR A 119 -30.11 12.40 11.19
CA TYR A 119 -30.36 11.42 10.14
C TYR A 119 -31.60 11.77 9.32
N HIS A 120 -32.72 12.12 9.96
CA HIS A 120 -33.95 12.46 9.25
C HIS A 120 -33.84 13.80 8.51
N GLN A 121 -33.31 14.86 9.13
CA GLN A 121 -33.19 16.16 8.46
C GLN A 121 -32.24 16.07 7.28
N MET A 122 -31.08 15.46 7.46
CA MET A 122 -30.13 15.31 6.36
C MET A 122 -30.65 14.34 5.30
N THR A 123 -31.38 13.28 5.63
CA THR A 123 -31.99 12.38 4.61
C THR A 123 -33.11 13.08 3.85
N ASN A 124 -33.94 13.86 4.54
CA ASN A 124 -35.03 14.64 3.95
C ASN A 124 -34.53 15.88 3.18
N GLU A 125 -33.23 16.16 3.21
CA GLU A 125 -32.64 17.04 2.21
C GLU A 125 -32.78 16.44 0.80
N ILE A 126 -32.36 17.22 -0.17
CA ILE A 126 -32.64 17.04 -1.59
C ILE A 126 -32.35 15.61 -2.06
N GLY A 127 -33.35 15.04 -2.73
CA GLY A 127 -33.28 13.72 -3.35
C GLY A 127 -33.59 12.56 -2.40
N GLY A 128 -33.86 12.81 -1.11
CA GLY A 128 -34.19 11.75 -0.16
C GLY A 128 -33.02 10.78 0.10
N ILE A 129 -31.79 11.18 -0.27
CA ILE A 129 -30.63 10.30 -0.24
C ILE A 129 -30.23 10.11 1.23
N PRO A 130 -30.27 8.88 1.77
CA PRO A 130 -29.90 8.67 3.16
C PRO A 130 -28.43 9.01 3.39
N LEU A 131 -28.13 9.46 4.62
CA LEU A 131 -26.82 10.00 4.95
C LEU A 131 -25.63 9.07 4.60
N PRO A 132 -25.65 7.75 4.86
CA PRO A 132 -24.58 6.86 4.42
C PRO A 132 -24.38 6.89 2.90
N GLN A 133 -25.46 6.79 2.12
CA GLN A 133 -25.44 6.78 0.66
C GLN A 133 -24.88 8.08 0.08
N ARG A 134 -25.07 9.22 0.76
CA ARG A 134 -24.42 10.48 0.38
C ARG A 134 -22.90 10.40 0.47
N PHE A 135 -22.36 9.75 1.51
CA PHE A 135 -20.92 9.55 1.62
C PHE A 135 -20.40 8.47 0.67
N VAL A 136 -21.20 7.44 0.36
CA VAL A 136 -20.89 6.49 -0.73
C VAL A 136 -20.71 7.22 -2.06
N LEU A 137 -21.59 8.16 -2.39
CA LEU A 137 -21.48 9.00 -3.59
C LEU A 137 -20.14 9.76 -3.62
N TYR A 138 -19.75 10.39 -2.52
CA TYR A 138 -18.47 11.08 -2.41
C TYR A 138 -17.28 10.11 -2.57
N ASN A 139 -17.32 8.96 -1.91
CA ASN A 139 -16.27 7.95 -1.96
C ASN A 139 -16.07 7.40 -3.39
N GLN A 140 -17.16 7.11 -4.10
CA GLN A 140 -17.10 6.64 -5.49
C GLN A 140 -16.48 7.69 -6.41
N PHE A 141 -16.89 8.95 -6.27
CA PHE A 141 -16.34 10.03 -7.07
C PHE A 141 -14.85 10.28 -6.77
N LEU A 142 -14.46 10.34 -5.49
CA LEU A 142 -13.06 10.50 -5.08
C LEU A 142 -12.19 9.32 -5.55
N THR A 143 -12.74 8.10 -5.59
CA THR A 143 -12.07 6.91 -6.12
C THR A 143 -11.78 7.06 -7.62
N LEU A 144 -12.74 7.57 -8.40
CA LEU A 144 -12.50 7.85 -9.83
C LEU A 144 -11.46 8.96 -10.03
N LEU A 145 -11.44 9.98 -9.16
CA LEU A 145 -10.38 11.01 -9.22
C LEU A 145 -9.01 10.44 -8.91
N ARG A 146 -8.92 9.50 -7.96
CA ARG A 146 -7.68 8.77 -7.65
C ARG A 146 -7.23 7.99 -8.88
N ASP A 147 -8.14 7.26 -9.52
CA ASP A 147 -7.86 6.46 -10.70
C ASP A 147 -7.44 7.32 -11.90
N LEU A 148 -8.07 8.48 -12.09
CA LEU A 148 -7.70 9.48 -13.10
C LEU A 148 -6.30 10.06 -12.87
N LEU A 149 -5.97 10.34 -11.62
CA LEU A 149 -4.67 10.89 -11.21
C LEU A 149 -3.54 9.86 -11.40
N ALA A 150 -3.80 8.60 -11.00
CA ALA A 150 -2.85 7.50 -11.07
C ALA A 150 -2.73 6.85 -12.47
N ARG A 151 -3.51 7.30 -13.47
CA ARG A 151 -3.63 6.68 -14.80
C ARG A 151 -4.02 5.20 -14.70
N SER A 152 -4.91 4.88 -13.78
CA SER A 152 -5.40 3.53 -13.57
C SER A 152 -6.21 3.07 -14.79
N PRO A 153 -6.00 1.82 -15.26
CA PRO A 153 -6.84 1.24 -16.31
C PRO A 153 -8.31 1.07 -15.87
N ASN A 154 -8.59 1.18 -14.57
CA ASN A 154 -9.94 1.09 -14.01
C ASN A 154 -10.73 2.41 -14.07
N PHE A 155 -10.14 3.49 -14.59
CA PHE A 155 -10.84 4.77 -14.72
C PHE A 155 -11.99 4.68 -15.74
N ASP A 156 -13.22 4.90 -15.26
CA ASP A 156 -14.43 4.92 -16.09
C ASP A 156 -14.95 6.36 -16.25
N LEU A 157 -14.80 6.90 -17.47
CA LEU A 157 -15.27 8.25 -17.82
C LEU A 157 -16.79 8.40 -17.70
N ASN A 158 -17.56 7.37 -18.08
CA ASN A 158 -19.02 7.41 -18.02
C ASN A 158 -19.52 7.38 -16.58
N ALA A 159 -18.87 6.59 -15.71
CA ALA A 159 -19.14 6.64 -14.27
C ALA A 159 -18.77 8.02 -13.70
N SER A 160 -17.66 8.61 -14.11
CA SER A 160 -17.21 9.93 -13.66
C SER A 160 -18.23 11.02 -13.97
N GLU A 161 -18.70 11.12 -15.22
CA GLU A 161 -19.69 12.12 -15.62
C GLU A 161 -21.05 11.92 -14.93
N ARG A 162 -21.50 10.68 -14.75
CA ARG A 162 -22.75 10.39 -14.01
C ARG A 162 -22.66 10.86 -12.55
N LEU A 163 -21.59 10.50 -11.85
CA LEU A 163 -21.37 10.90 -10.45
C LEU A 163 -21.16 12.41 -10.33
N ARG A 164 -20.46 13.03 -11.29
CA ARG A 164 -20.29 14.48 -11.39
C ARG A 164 -21.64 15.20 -11.43
N ASN A 165 -22.55 14.74 -12.30
CA ASN A 165 -23.89 15.32 -12.41
C ASN A 165 -24.70 15.14 -11.12
N GLN A 166 -24.67 13.97 -10.49
CA GLN A 166 -25.33 13.74 -9.20
C GLN A 166 -24.82 14.67 -8.09
N ILE A 167 -23.51 14.93 -8.05
CA ILE A 167 -22.92 15.87 -7.07
C ILE A 167 -23.30 17.32 -7.41
N LEU A 168 -23.37 17.69 -8.70
CA LEU A 168 -23.82 19.03 -9.12
C LEU A 168 -25.30 19.27 -8.76
N ASP A 169 -26.17 18.28 -8.90
CA ASP A 169 -27.56 18.36 -8.47
C ASP A 169 -27.65 18.56 -6.95
N LEU A 170 -26.89 17.78 -6.18
CA LEU A 170 -26.79 17.95 -4.73
C LEU A 170 -26.25 19.33 -4.35
N ARG A 171 -25.26 19.83 -5.09
CA ARG A 171 -24.66 21.16 -4.90
C ARG A 171 -25.68 22.27 -5.11
N LYS A 172 -26.37 22.26 -6.26
CA LYS A 172 -27.39 23.23 -6.65
C LYS A 172 -28.46 23.30 -5.57
N ALA A 173 -28.91 22.14 -5.14
CA ALA A 173 -30.05 22.05 -4.26
C ALA A 173 -29.70 22.46 -2.81
N ARG A 174 -28.43 22.35 -2.42
CA ARG A 174 -27.89 22.89 -1.16
C ARG A 174 -27.52 24.38 -1.24
N GLY A 175 -27.86 25.07 -2.33
CA GLY A 175 -27.58 26.49 -2.52
C GLY A 175 -26.09 26.81 -2.59
N ILE A 176 -25.24 25.83 -2.89
CA ILE A 176 -23.80 26.04 -3.04
C ILE A 176 -23.58 26.61 -4.46
N PRO A 177 -22.91 27.77 -4.61
CA PRO A 177 -22.69 28.39 -5.92
C PRO A 177 -22.01 27.42 -6.89
N PRO A 178 -22.33 27.43 -8.21
CA PRO A 178 -21.65 26.57 -9.18
C PRO A 178 -20.13 26.81 -9.14
N PRO A 179 -19.31 25.81 -9.50
CA PRO A 179 -17.86 26.02 -9.61
C PRO A 179 -17.58 27.18 -10.59
N PRO A 180 -16.60 28.07 -10.29
CA PRO A 180 -16.24 29.13 -11.22
C PRO A 180 -15.86 28.52 -12.56
N VAL A 181 -16.40 29.07 -13.66
CA VAL A 181 -16.05 28.65 -15.02
C VAL A 181 -14.57 29.01 -15.22
N GLN A 182 -13.69 28.02 -15.22
CA GLN A 182 -12.30 28.28 -15.59
C GLN A 182 -12.24 28.54 -17.09
N VAL A 183 -11.84 29.77 -17.46
CA VAL A 183 -11.42 30.14 -18.83
C VAL A 183 -9.99 29.64 -19.01
N GLY A 184 -9.80 28.33 -18.96
CA GLY A 184 -8.58 27.62 -19.32
C GLY A 184 -8.90 26.64 -20.44
N PRO A 185 -7.91 26.08 -21.17
CA PRO A 185 -8.22 25.11 -22.21
C PRO A 185 -9.01 23.98 -21.56
N LEU A 186 -10.29 23.85 -21.95
CA LEU A 186 -11.07 22.62 -21.75
C LEU A 186 -10.09 21.49 -22.02
N VAL A 187 -9.80 20.70 -20.99
CA VAL A 187 -8.90 19.57 -21.11
C VAL A 187 -9.40 18.77 -22.31
N ARG A 188 -8.69 18.88 -23.44
CA ARG A 188 -8.92 18.00 -24.58
C ARG A 188 -8.49 16.64 -24.06
N TYR A 189 -9.47 15.80 -23.75
CA TYR A 189 -9.26 14.42 -23.36
C TYR A 189 -8.43 13.66 -24.42
N ASP A 190 -8.27 14.23 -25.62
CA ASP A 190 -7.35 13.85 -26.69
C ASP A 190 -5.86 13.80 -26.27
N ALA A 191 -5.47 14.34 -25.10
CA ALA A 191 -4.11 14.27 -24.56
C ALA A 191 -3.91 13.23 -23.44
N LEU A 192 -4.94 12.41 -23.13
CA LEU A 192 -4.65 11.07 -22.64
C LEU A 192 -3.86 10.37 -23.74
N PRO A 193 -2.84 9.54 -23.46
CA PRO A 193 -2.35 8.65 -24.50
C PRO A 193 -3.57 7.84 -24.94
N SER A 194 -4.10 8.19 -26.11
CA SER A 194 -5.04 7.34 -26.80
C SER A 194 -4.33 6.01 -26.88
N THR A 195 -4.91 5.01 -26.21
CA THR A 195 -4.85 3.67 -26.76
C THR A 195 -5.63 3.79 -28.07
N ASP A 196 -4.97 4.32 -29.11
CA ASP A 196 -5.45 4.29 -30.48
C ASP A 196 -5.36 2.84 -30.97
N PHE A 197 -6.19 2.01 -30.34
CA PHE A 197 -6.86 0.92 -31.02
C PHE A 197 -8.29 1.41 -31.13
N GLY A 198 -8.58 2.12 -32.22
CA GLY A 198 -9.97 2.24 -32.69
C GLY A 198 -10.58 0.84 -32.87
N PRO A 199 -11.85 0.72 -33.30
CA PRO A 199 -12.48 -0.56 -33.58
C PRO A 199 -11.90 -1.15 -34.88
N VAL A 200 -10.59 -1.39 -34.91
CA VAL A 200 -9.97 -2.33 -35.83
C VAL A 200 -10.28 -3.67 -35.22
N SER A 201 -11.10 -4.45 -35.91
CA SER A 201 -11.29 -5.88 -35.66
C SER A 201 -9.90 -6.51 -35.42
N ILE A 202 -9.57 -6.72 -34.15
CA ILE A 202 -8.28 -7.27 -33.72
C ILE A 202 -8.21 -8.69 -34.29
N PRO A 203 -7.24 -9.01 -35.16
CA PRO A 203 -7.08 -10.37 -35.66
C PRO A 203 -6.93 -11.33 -34.48
N VAL A 204 -7.67 -12.43 -34.51
CA VAL A 204 -7.57 -13.50 -33.51
C VAL A 204 -6.11 -13.95 -33.42
N GLY A 205 -5.43 -13.59 -32.33
CA GLY A 205 -3.98 -13.81 -32.13
C GLY A 205 -3.20 -12.60 -31.60
N MET A 206 -3.70 -11.36 -31.76
CA MET A 206 -3.00 -10.15 -31.26
C MET A 206 -3.44 -9.70 -29.85
N HIS A 207 -4.56 -10.25 -29.35
CA HIS A 207 -5.06 -10.00 -28.00
C HIS A 207 -4.09 -10.47 -26.92
N ASP A 208 -3.48 -11.65 -27.09
CA ASP A 208 -2.49 -12.19 -26.15
C ASP A 208 -1.18 -11.39 -26.13
N ILE A 209 -0.80 -10.75 -27.24
CA ILE A 209 0.39 -9.90 -27.34
C ILE A 209 0.17 -8.59 -26.59
N LEU A 210 -1.01 -7.96 -26.75
CA LEU A 210 -1.37 -6.75 -26.03
C LEU A 210 -1.59 -7.01 -24.53
N LEU A 211 -2.23 -8.12 -24.16
CA LEU A 211 -2.34 -8.54 -22.76
C LEU A 211 -0.96 -8.81 -22.14
N ASN A 212 -0.04 -9.46 -22.85
CA ASN A 212 1.33 -9.63 -22.39
C ASN A 212 2.10 -8.31 -22.28
N ALA A 213 1.91 -7.37 -23.21
CA ALA A 213 2.54 -6.05 -23.14
C ALA A 213 2.02 -5.23 -21.94
N VAL A 214 0.72 -5.30 -21.65
CA VAL A 214 0.11 -4.70 -20.46
C VAL A 214 0.58 -5.41 -19.18
N ALA A 215 0.66 -6.75 -19.17
CA ALA A 215 1.18 -7.51 -18.03
C ALA A 215 2.69 -7.28 -17.79
N GLN A 216 3.47 -7.01 -18.84
CA GLN A 216 4.87 -6.57 -18.74
C GLN A 216 5.01 -5.10 -18.33
N ALA A 217 3.97 -4.28 -18.47
CA ALA A 217 3.94 -2.89 -18.02
C ALA A 217 3.61 -2.73 -16.53
N VAL A 218 3.05 -3.75 -15.87
CA VAL A 218 2.78 -3.72 -14.43
C VAL A 218 4.00 -4.22 -13.67
N HIS A 219 4.53 -3.36 -12.80
CA HIS A 219 5.71 -3.66 -12.01
C HIS A 219 5.31 -4.60 -10.86
N TRP A 220 6.05 -5.69 -10.64
CA TRP A 220 5.75 -6.68 -9.59
C TRP A 220 5.40 -6.09 -8.20
N ALA A 221 6.04 -4.98 -7.83
CA ALA A 221 5.83 -4.31 -6.54
C ALA A 221 4.41 -3.73 -6.36
N GLU A 222 3.69 -3.48 -7.45
CA GLU A 222 2.29 -3.01 -7.41
C GLU A 222 1.36 -4.05 -6.79
N HIS A 223 1.70 -5.34 -6.88
CA HIS A 223 0.84 -6.41 -6.43
C HIS A 223 1.19 -6.97 -5.05
N ILE A 224 2.44 -6.83 -4.59
CA ILE A 224 2.93 -7.48 -3.35
C ILE A 224 2.00 -7.27 -2.16
N PHE A 225 1.52 -6.04 -1.96
CA PHE A 225 0.66 -5.69 -0.82
C PHE A 225 -0.84 -5.80 -1.12
N SER A 226 -1.22 -6.12 -2.36
CA SER A 226 -2.60 -6.43 -2.75
C SER A 226 -2.94 -7.91 -2.57
N LEU A 227 -1.92 -8.78 -2.55
CA LEU A 227 -2.09 -10.21 -2.33
C LEU A 227 -2.56 -10.50 -0.89
N PRO A 228 -3.47 -11.46 -0.69
CA PRO A 228 -3.97 -11.80 0.63
C PRO A 228 -2.86 -12.44 1.47
N LEU A 229 -2.71 -11.99 2.71
CA LEU A 229 -1.78 -12.60 3.67
C LEU A 229 -2.33 -13.96 4.14
N PRO A 230 -1.60 -15.08 3.95
CA PRO A 230 -2.07 -16.41 4.37
C PRO A 230 -2.10 -16.56 5.90
N SER A 231 -1.35 -15.73 6.61
CA SER A 231 -1.34 -15.60 8.06
C SER A 231 -1.12 -14.16 8.47
N ARG A 232 -1.51 -13.82 9.71
CA ARG A 232 -1.34 -12.50 10.31
C ARG A 232 -0.72 -12.67 11.70
N THR A 233 0.52 -13.12 11.73
CA THR A 233 1.21 -13.42 12.98
C THR A 233 1.55 -12.11 13.69
N GLY A 234 0.78 -11.79 14.73
CA GLY A 234 0.83 -10.50 15.42
C GLY A 234 2.08 -10.31 16.28
N PHE A 235 2.66 -9.11 16.22
CA PHE A 235 3.62 -8.67 17.23
C PHE A 235 2.91 -8.21 18.51
N LYS A 236 3.53 -8.43 19.67
CA LYS A 236 2.97 -8.05 20.98
C LYS A 236 3.18 -6.57 21.36
N SER A 237 3.60 -5.71 20.42
CA SER A 237 4.01 -4.32 20.71
C SER A 237 3.03 -3.30 20.12
N GLN A 238 2.84 -2.19 20.85
CA GLN A 238 1.95 -1.07 20.49
C GLN A 238 2.72 0.22 20.10
N HIS A 239 3.94 0.09 19.59
CA HIS A 239 4.71 1.28 19.19
C HIS A 239 4.16 1.92 17.90
N THR A 240 4.23 3.25 17.85
CA THR A 240 3.82 4.05 16.69
C THR A 240 4.99 4.32 15.75
N SER A 241 4.75 4.27 14.44
CA SER A 241 5.71 4.66 13.42
C SER A 241 6.14 6.13 13.57
N LYS A 242 7.35 6.46 13.11
CA LYS A 242 7.93 7.80 13.18
C LYS A 242 8.54 8.18 11.83
N SER A 243 8.27 9.41 11.40
CA SER A 243 8.94 10.05 10.27
C SER A 243 9.87 11.13 10.81
N LEU A 244 11.18 10.99 10.60
CA LEU A 244 12.21 11.82 11.25
C LEU A 244 12.84 12.85 10.30
N GLY A 245 12.59 12.72 8.99
CA GLY A 245 12.92 13.75 8.02
C GLY A 245 14.38 13.76 7.56
N PRO A 246 14.82 14.85 6.89
CA PRO A 246 14.22 16.18 6.89
C PRO A 246 12.93 16.25 6.08
N HIS A 247 11.97 17.04 6.55
CA HIS A 247 10.71 17.25 5.86
C HIS A 247 10.69 18.59 5.13
N ARG A 248 9.92 18.64 4.06
CA ARG A 248 9.61 19.85 3.30
C ARG A 248 8.09 20.00 3.20
N PRO A 249 7.58 21.24 3.11
CA PRO A 249 6.18 21.47 2.82
C PRO A 249 5.77 20.86 1.47
N TRP A 250 4.48 20.59 1.30
CA TRP A 250 3.90 20.15 0.04
C TRP A 250 4.29 21.08 -1.12
N GLY A 251 4.69 20.49 -2.25
CA GLY A 251 5.03 21.22 -3.48
C GLY A 251 6.51 21.62 -3.55
N HIS A 252 7.26 21.51 -2.44
CA HIS A 252 8.70 21.81 -2.42
C HIS A 252 9.58 20.63 -2.85
N LEU A 253 8.97 19.46 -3.10
CA LEU A 253 9.63 18.32 -3.71
C LEU A 253 9.22 18.27 -5.18
N ASN A 254 10.19 18.36 -6.08
CA ASN A 254 9.96 18.21 -7.52
C ASN A 254 9.99 16.71 -7.85
N THR A 255 8.86 16.17 -8.26
CA THR A 255 8.76 14.80 -8.77
C THR A 255 8.65 14.86 -10.28
N PRO A 256 9.55 14.22 -11.03
CA PRO A 256 9.53 14.33 -12.48
C PRO A 256 8.23 13.80 -13.12
N PRO A 257 7.76 14.42 -14.22
CA PRO A 257 6.62 13.90 -14.98
C PRO A 257 6.84 12.46 -15.43
N GLY A 258 5.77 11.68 -15.51
CA GLY A 258 5.85 10.27 -15.89
C GLY A 258 6.30 9.32 -14.77
N SER A 259 6.49 9.82 -13.55
CA SER A 259 6.71 8.98 -12.38
C SER A 259 5.53 8.04 -12.13
N LYS A 260 5.81 6.79 -11.74
CA LYS A 260 4.81 5.73 -11.55
C LYS A 260 4.78 5.27 -10.09
N VAL A 261 3.64 5.43 -9.42
CA VAL A 261 3.46 4.88 -8.07
C VAL A 261 3.44 3.36 -8.15
N LEU A 262 4.26 2.73 -7.31
CA LEU A 262 4.28 1.28 -7.14
C LEU A 262 3.29 0.86 -6.06
N PHE A 263 3.40 1.43 -4.86
CA PHE A 263 2.46 1.15 -3.78
C PHE A 263 2.45 2.26 -2.73
N ARG A 264 1.37 2.30 -1.95
CA ARG A 264 1.19 3.15 -0.78
C ARG A 264 0.91 2.31 0.45
N ARG A 265 1.54 2.64 1.58
CA ARG A 265 1.30 2.02 2.89
C ARG A 265 1.07 3.08 3.95
N SER A 266 -0.07 2.98 4.65
CA SER A 266 -0.43 3.84 5.77
C SER A 266 0.07 3.27 7.09
N PHE A 267 0.47 4.16 8.00
CA PHE A 267 0.89 3.86 9.36
C PHE A 267 0.24 4.85 10.32
N ASN A 268 0.00 4.41 11.56
CA ASN A 268 -0.63 5.22 12.62
C ASN A 268 -1.96 5.83 12.18
N GLU A 269 -2.91 5.03 11.69
CA GLU A 269 -4.20 5.51 11.17
C GLU A 269 -4.03 6.55 10.05
N ASP A 270 -3.09 6.28 9.15
CA ASP A 270 -2.73 7.15 8.03
C ASP A 270 -2.18 8.53 8.40
N LYS A 271 -1.76 8.76 9.66
CA LYS A 271 -0.97 9.94 10.06
C LYS A 271 0.39 9.97 9.38
N ILE A 272 0.94 8.80 9.06
CA ILE A 272 2.13 8.64 8.22
C ILE A 272 1.74 7.76 7.03
N ALA A 273 2.15 8.12 5.81
CA ALA A 273 2.16 7.19 4.69
C ALA A 273 3.54 7.12 4.06
N LEU A 274 3.88 5.92 3.62
CA LEU A 274 4.96 5.64 2.71
C LEU A 274 4.38 5.42 1.32
N ILE A 275 4.86 6.21 0.36
CA ILE A 275 4.59 6.05 -1.06
C ILE A 275 5.90 5.64 -1.72
N VAL A 276 5.89 4.53 -2.44
CA VAL A 276 7.05 4.07 -3.22
C VAL A 276 6.70 4.18 -4.70
N TYR A 277 7.58 4.79 -5.48
CA TYR A 277 7.34 5.08 -6.88
C TYR A 277 8.63 4.98 -7.70
N LEU A 278 8.51 4.75 -9.01
CA LEU A 278 9.59 4.86 -9.97
C LEU A 278 9.65 6.28 -10.51
N ASP A 279 10.84 6.89 -10.46
CA ASP A 279 11.06 8.24 -10.96
C ASP A 279 10.97 8.30 -12.49
N GLY A 280 10.26 9.31 -13.01
CA GLY A 280 10.02 9.44 -14.45
C GLY A 280 11.27 9.67 -15.30
N ARG A 281 12.39 10.15 -14.72
CA ARG A 281 13.63 10.45 -15.46
C ARG A 281 14.57 9.26 -15.51
N ASP A 282 14.85 8.66 -14.37
CA ASP A 282 15.88 7.61 -14.24
C ASP A 282 15.32 6.22 -13.97
N GLN A 283 13.99 6.09 -13.86
CA GLN A 283 13.29 4.85 -13.53
C GLN A 283 13.75 4.20 -12.22
N CYS A 284 14.41 4.96 -11.34
CA CYS A 284 14.88 4.47 -10.06
C CYS A 284 13.76 4.50 -9.02
N PRO A 285 13.71 3.53 -8.09
CA PRO A 285 12.75 3.55 -7.00
C PRO A 285 13.08 4.61 -5.94
N TYR A 286 12.08 5.43 -5.63
CA TYR A 286 12.09 6.43 -4.58
C TYR A 286 11.04 6.13 -3.52
N PHE A 287 11.40 6.46 -2.28
CA PHE A 287 10.56 6.33 -1.10
C PHE A 287 10.21 7.73 -0.62
N LEU A 288 8.91 8.03 -0.59
CA LEU A 288 8.33 9.29 -0.16
C LEU A 288 7.52 9.05 1.11
N LEU A 289 7.91 9.69 2.21
CA LEU A 289 7.14 9.71 3.44
C LEU A 289 6.34 10.99 3.52
N ARG A 290 5.06 10.85 3.84
CA ARG A 290 4.19 11.95 4.22
C ARG A 290 3.84 11.83 5.70
N THR A 291 3.95 12.94 6.42
CA THR A 291 3.51 13.11 7.81
C THR A 291 2.66 14.37 7.93
N PHE A 292 1.83 14.47 8.95
CA PHE A 292 1.11 15.71 9.25
C PHE A 292 1.83 16.47 10.37
N HIS A 293 2.07 17.76 10.16
CA HIS A 293 2.65 18.65 11.14
C HIS A 293 2.09 20.07 10.95
N MET A 294 1.74 20.74 12.04
CA MET A 294 1.20 22.12 12.04
C MET A 294 0.01 22.32 11.08
N GLY A 295 -0.93 21.37 11.06
CA GLY A 295 -2.17 21.48 10.27
C GLY A 295 -1.99 21.32 8.76
N GLY A 296 -0.91 20.68 8.32
CA GLY A 296 -0.69 20.37 6.90
C GLY A 296 0.22 19.16 6.68
N PRO A 297 0.26 18.61 5.45
CA PRO A 297 1.14 17.53 5.10
C PRO A 297 2.56 18.03 4.82
N TRP A 298 3.52 17.23 5.29
CA TRP A 298 4.95 17.44 5.15
C TRP A 298 5.57 16.18 4.57
N TYR A 299 6.51 16.35 3.66
CA TYR A 299 7.05 15.26 2.85
C TYR A 299 8.56 15.13 3.02
N SER A 300 9.05 13.90 3.01
CA SER A 300 10.48 13.58 2.99
C SER A 300 10.74 12.49 1.98
N ARG A 301 11.79 12.62 1.16
CA ARG A 301 12.01 11.77 -0.01
C ARG A 301 13.46 11.35 -0.13
N TYR A 302 13.68 10.06 -0.37
CA TYR A 302 15.00 9.48 -0.66
C TYR A 302 14.88 8.35 -1.69
N GLY A 303 15.91 8.21 -2.53
CA GLY A 303 16.06 7.05 -3.40
C GLY A 303 16.36 5.79 -2.60
N ALA A 304 15.97 4.62 -3.09
CA ALA A 304 16.29 3.35 -2.43
C ALA A 304 17.82 3.17 -2.25
N HIS A 305 18.61 3.67 -3.20
CA HIS A 305 20.08 3.67 -3.17
C HIS A 305 20.68 4.55 -2.07
N GLU A 306 19.93 5.53 -1.54
CA GLU A 306 20.39 6.46 -0.49
C GLU A 306 20.07 5.95 0.93
N LEU A 307 19.24 4.91 1.04
CA LEU A 307 18.72 4.42 2.31
C LEU A 307 19.39 3.12 2.72
N VAL A 308 19.56 2.93 4.03
CA VAL A 308 19.98 1.67 4.65
C VAL A 308 18.85 1.16 5.51
N ILE A 309 18.51 -0.12 5.37
CA ILE A 309 17.44 -0.74 6.16
C ILE A 309 18.01 -1.61 7.28
N GLU A 310 17.41 -1.52 8.46
CA GLU A 310 17.66 -2.45 9.55
C GLU A 310 16.35 -2.82 10.24
N ARG A 311 16.28 -4.03 10.78
CA ARG A 311 15.17 -4.45 11.64
C ARG A 311 15.52 -4.24 13.10
N ASP A 312 14.55 -3.74 13.84
CA ASP A 312 14.54 -3.72 15.29
C ASP A 312 13.18 -4.21 15.80
N HIS A 313 13.17 -5.42 16.36
CA HIS A 313 11.96 -6.12 16.82
C HIS A 313 10.82 -6.17 15.77
N CYS A 314 9.79 -5.33 15.92
CA CYS A 314 8.60 -5.25 15.06
C CYS A 314 8.67 -4.06 14.08
N SER A 315 9.83 -3.40 14.00
CA SER A 315 10.03 -2.20 13.20
C SER A 315 11.11 -2.39 12.14
N LEU A 316 10.91 -1.70 11.01
CA LEU A 316 11.96 -1.45 10.04
C LEU A 316 12.41 0.00 10.18
N ARG A 317 13.69 0.18 10.44
CA ARG A 317 14.34 1.48 10.56
C ARG A 317 15.08 1.76 9.27
N PHE A 318 14.79 2.91 8.68
CA PHE A 318 15.47 3.39 7.50
C PHE A 318 16.44 4.50 7.92
N LYS A 319 17.69 4.36 7.53
CA LYS A 319 18.76 5.30 7.77
C LYS A 319 19.20 5.97 6.48
N ARG A 320 19.70 7.18 6.58
CA ARG A 320 20.29 7.96 5.49
C ARG A 320 21.63 8.52 5.92
N TRP A 321 22.48 8.88 4.97
CA TRP A 321 23.65 9.71 5.26
C TRP A 321 23.23 11.19 5.47
N SER A 322 23.81 11.86 6.47
CA SER A 322 23.65 13.29 6.66
C SER A 322 24.92 14.00 6.24
N LYS A 323 24.89 14.71 5.10
CA LYS A 323 26.06 15.46 4.61
C LYS A 323 26.50 16.57 5.58
N THR A 324 25.55 17.24 6.22
CA THR A 324 25.82 18.34 7.17
C THR A 324 26.49 17.87 8.45
N GLU A 325 26.22 16.64 8.89
CA GLU A 325 26.71 16.11 10.16
C GLU A 325 27.73 14.97 9.99
N GLY A 326 28.04 14.61 8.74
CA GLY A 326 29.01 13.56 8.44
C GLY A 326 28.69 12.20 9.05
N CYS A 327 27.41 11.88 9.29
CA CYS A 327 27.01 10.67 9.99
C CYS A 327 25.71 10.06 9.47
N SER A 328 25.50 8.78 9.77
CA SER A 328 24.25 8.08 9.49
C SER A 328 23.15 8.53 10.45
N LYS A 329 21.98 8.89 9.91
CA LYS A 329 20.80 9.30 10.68
C LYS A 329 19.59 8.46 10.37
N LEU A 330 18.73 8.26 11.36
CA LEU A 330 17.41 7.69 11.13
C LEU A 330 16.55 8.66 10.31
N TRP A 331 15.97 8.14 9.24
CA TRP A 331 15.01 8.82 8.39
C TRP A 331 13.58 8.43 8.78
N ALA A 332 13.36 7.15 9.07
CA ALA A 332 12.05 6.60 9.41
C ALA A 332 12.14 5.38 10.31
N ILE A 333 11.09 5.18 11.11
CA ILE A 333 10.86 3.95 11.87
C ILE A 333 9.43 3.50 11.58
N LEU A 334 9.27 2.42 10.84
CA LEU A 334 7.97 1.88 10.46
C LEU A 334 7.66 0.67 11.33
N HIS A 335 6.63 0.77 12.17
CA HIS A 335 6.17 -0.33 13.02
C HIS A 335 5.08 -1.11 12.29
N PHE A 336 5.19 -2.43 12.36
CA PHE A 336 4.27 -3.36 11.72
C PHE A 336 3.48 -4.12 12.78
N MET A 337 2.20 -4.38 12.48
CA MET A 337 1.34 -5.16 13.35
C MET A 337 1.60 -6.66 13.18
N THR A 338 1.95 -7.08 11.97
CA THR A 338 2.20 -8.49 11.62
C THR A 338 3.63 -8.69 11.14
N TRP A 339 4.18 -9.87 11.42
CA TRP A 339 5.50 -10.27 10.95
C TRP A 339 5.56 -10.37 9.42
N GLU A 340 4.50 -10.87 8.80
CA GLU A 340 4.41 -11.05 7.35
C GLU A 340 4.53 -9.71 6.61
N GLU A 341 3.78 -8.67 7.03
CA GLU A 341 3.86 -7.34 6.39
C GLU A 341 5.25 -6.71 6.52
N MET A 342 5.90 -6.90 7.65
CA MET A 342 7.27 -6.42 7.88
C MET A 342 8.26 -7.14 6.96
N VAL A 343 8.18 -8.47 6.86
CA VAL A 343 9.03 -9.25 5.95
C VAL A 343 8.80 -8.82 4.49
N LEU A 344 7.54 -8.65 4.08
CA LEU A 344 7.22 -8.22 2.72
C LEU A 344 7.77 -6.83 2.41
N MET A 345 7.66 -5.86 3.33
CA MET A 345 8.27 -4.55 3.17
C MET A 345 9.79 -4.63 3.06
N TYR A 346 10.42 -5.43 3.92
CA TYR A 346 11.86 -5.64 3.89
C TYR A 346 12.33 -6.24 2.55
N CYS A 347 11.74 -7.35 2.11
CA CYS A 347 12.11 -8.00 0.85
C CYS A 347 11.85 -7.07 -0.34
N THR A 348 10.73 -6.35 -0.35
CA THR A 348 10.43 -5.37 -1.40
C THR A 348 11.49 -4.28 -1.47
N PHE A 349 11.90 -3.71 -0.33
CA PHE A 349 12.96 -2.70 -0.28
C PHE A 349 14.29 -3.25 -0.81
N ILE A 350 14.72 -4.43 -0.35
CA ILE A 350 15.99 -5.02 -0.79
C ILE A 350 15.98 -5.30 -2.28
N SER A 351 14.90 -5.86 -2.83
CA SER A 351 14.78 -6.11 -4.27
C SER A 351 14.81 -4.82 -5.09
N LEU A 352 14.10 -3.77 -4.65
CA LEU A 352 14.12 -2.46 -5.31
C LEU A 352 15.51 -1.80 -5.24
N LYS A 353 16.20 -1.91 -4.10
CA LYS A 353 17.55 -1.37 -3.94
C LYS A 353 18.57 -2.13 -4.78
N ALA A 354 18.47 -3.45 -4.85
CA ALA A 354 19.43 -4.30 -5.57
C ALA A 354 19.39 -4.09 -7.08
N ILE A 355 18.22 -3.79 -7.66
CA ILE A 355 18.07 -3.52 -9.09
C ILE A 355 18.27 -2.04 -9.45
N ASN A 356 18.52 -1.18 -8.47
CA ASN A 356 18.65 0.26 -8.70
C ASN A 356 20.04 0.56 -9.31
N PRO A 357 20.12 1.14 -10.53
CA PRO A 357 21.40 1.46 -11.18
C PRO A 357 22.30 2.42 -10.39
N LEU A 358 21.75 3.19 -9.46
CA LEU A 358 22.48 4.12 -8.60
C LEU A 358 23.00 3.47 -7.31
N THR A 359 22.65 2.21 -7.04
CA THR A 359 23.15 1.47 -5.88
C THR A 359 24.57 0.99 -6.15
N VAL A 360 25.55 1.60 -5.47
CA VAL A 360 26.96 1.18 -5.57
C VAL A 360 27.21 -0.15 -4.86
N ASN A 361 26.66 -0.32 -3.65
CA ASN A 361 26.79 -1.55 -2.87
C ASN A 361 25.65 -1.65 -1.85
N ILE A 362 25.24 -2.88 -1.55
CA ILE A 362 24.33 -3.18 -0.44
C ILE A 362 25.15 -3.83 0.67
N GLY A 363 25.06 -3.28 1.88
CA GLY A 363 25.78 -3.81 3.03
C GLY A 363 25.42 -5.29 3.26
N PRO A 364 26.37 -6.18 3.58
CA PRO A 364 26.08 -7.59 3.85
C PRO A 364 25.01 -7.80 4.94
N GLU A 365 24.98 -6.91 5.93
CA GLU A 365 23.99 -6.89 7.01
C GLU A 365 22.58 -6.53 6.52
N GLU A 366 22.45 -5.75 5.45
CA GLU A 366 21.14 -5.38 4.91
C GLU A 366 20.44 -6.58 4.25
N TYR A 367 21.19 -7.55 3.73
CA TYR A 367 20.64 -8.83 3.19
C TYR A 367 20.16 -9.80 4.28
N HIS A 368 20.38 -9.47 5.56
CA HIS A 368 19.98 -10.29 6.68
C HIS A 368 18.93 -9.56 7.53
N LEU A 369 17.70 -10.07 7.51
CA LEU A 369 16.65 -9.56 8.38
C LEU A 369 16.94 -9.98 9.84
N ARG A 370 17.46 -9.03 10.63
CA ARG A 370 17.80 -9.28 12.04
C ARG A 370 16.65 -9.91 12.81
N GLY A 371 16.96 -10.84 13.70
CA GLY A 371 15.97 -11.59 14.47
C GLY A 371 15.48 -12.86 13.79
N GLU A 372 15.89 -13.15 12.55
CA GLU A 372 15.64 -14.45 11.92
C GLU A 372 16.82 -15.42 12.12
N LYS A 373 16.50 -16.68 12.42
CA LYS A 373 17.44 -17.80 12.43
C LYS A 373 17.30 -18.56 11.12
N ARG A 374 18.42 -18.77 10.43
CA ARG A 374 18.49 -19.66 9.27
C ARG A 374 18.52 -21.11 9.76
N LEU A 375 17.51 -21.90 9.40
CA LEU A 375 17.41 -23.31 9.76
C LEU A 375 17.93 -24.23 8.66
N PHE A 376 17.79 -23.80 7.41
CA PHE A 376 18.18 -24.60 6.25
C PHE A 376 18.61 -23.69 5.11
N GLN A 377 19.53 -24.18 4.27
CA GLN A 377 19.88 -23.56 3.01
C GLN A 377 20.35 -24.61 2.00
N ALA A 378 19.85 -24.51 0.76
CA ALA A 378 20.30 -25.34 -0.34
C ALA A 378 20.14 -24.65 -1.69
N THR A 379 20.82 -25.17 -2.71
CA THR A 379 20.63 -24.73 -4.09
C THR A 379 19.43 -25.46 -4.71
N ILE A 380 18.55 -24.71 -5.34
CA ILE A 380 17.41 -25.21 -6.11
C ILE A 380 17.51 -24.75 -7.56
N ILE A 381 16.86 -25.51 -8.45
CA ILE A 381 16.60 -25.11 -9.83
C ILE A 381 15.14 -24.68 -9.90
N ASP A 382 14.92 -23.39 -10.06
CA ASP A 382 13.59 -22.78 -10.02
C ASP A 382 13.44 -21.82 -11.20
N ASP A 383 12.36 -21.98 -11.96
CA ASP A 383 12.10 -21.27 -13.21
C ASP A 383 13.28 -21.33 -14.22
N GLY A 384 13.99 -22.46 -14.26
CA GLY A 384 15.16 -22.67 -15.13
C GLY A 384 16.45 -22.04 -14.62
N PHE A 385 16.43 -21.31 -13.51
CA PHE A 385 17.60 -20.64 -12.93
C PHE A 385 18.03 -21.29 -11.59
N LYS A 386 19.30 -21.12 -11.23
CA LYS A 386 19.81 -21.57 -9.93
C LYS A 386 19.52 -20.51 -8.87
N HIS A 387 18.84 -20.93 -7.79
CA HIS A 387 18.53 -20.09 -6.65
C HIS A 387 19.03 -20.71 -5.35
N SER A 388 19.27 -19.87 -4.34
CA SER A 388 19.45 -20.33 -2.97
C SER A 388 18.08 -20.36 -2.29
N LEU A 389 17.59 -21.54 -1.94
CA LEU A 389 16.45 -21.70 -1.04
C LEU A 389 16.92 -21.65 0.41
N ILE A 390 16.23 -20.89 1.24
CA ILE A 390 16.54 -20.70 2.65
C ILE A 390 15.25 -20.86 3.46
N VAL A 391 15.31 -21.57 4.58
CA VAL A 391 14.22 -21.60 5.58
C VAL A 391 14.64 -20.72 6.76
N TYR A 392 13.87 -19.68 7.01
CA TYR A 392 14.04 -18.80 8.15
C TYR A 392 12.96 -19.06 9.20
N GLN A 393 13.36 -18.97 10.47
CA GLN A 393 12.46 -18.93 11.60
C GLN A 393 12.66 -17.61 12.35
N ASP A 394 11.58 -16.87 12.56
CA ASP A 394 11.60 -15.63 13.31
C ASP A 394 11.69 -15.88 14.83
N ARG A 395 12.63 -15.24 15.52
CA ARG A 395 12.85 -15.47 16.96
C ARG A 395 11.76 -14.88 17.86
N TYR A 396 10.98 -13.91 17.37
CA TYR A 396 9.98 -13.21 18.17
C TYR A 396 8.60 -13.82 18.05
N THR A 397 8.29 -14.39 16.88
CA THR A 397 6.98 -14.96 16.55
C THR A 397 7.02 -16.47 16.33
N ASN A 398 8.21 -17.07 16.21
CA ASN A 398 8.42 -18.46 15.79
C ASN A 398 7.88 -18.79 14.39
N GLY A 399 7.49 -17.77 13.61
CA GLY A 399 6.99 -17.94 12.25
C GLY A 399 8.07 -18.48 11.31
N PHE A 400 7.67 -19.35 10.39
CA PHE A 400 8.56 -19.94 9.39
C PHE A 400 8.29 -19.34 8.01
N ARG A 401 9.36 -18.98 7.29
CA ARG A 401 9.25 -18.57 5.89
C ARG A 401 10.26 -19.28 5.02
N LEU A 402 9.81 -19.63 3.83
CA LEU A 402 10.65 -20.03 2.72
C LEU A 402 11.10 -18.78 1.97
N HIS A 403 12.36 -18.72 1.59
CA HIS A 403 12.94 -17.60 0.88
C HIS A 403 13.85 -18.09 -0.23
N ALA A 404 13.57 -17.69 -1.46
CA ALA A 404 14.46 -17.91 -2.58
C ALA A 404 15.20 -16.61 -2.93
N ALA A 405 16.52 -16.72 -3.05
CA ALA A 405 17.38 -15.62 -3.45
C ALA A 405 18.27 -16.03 -4.63
N ILE A 406 18.75 -15.04 -5.39
CA ILE A 406 19.66 -15.27 -6.52
C ILE A 406 20.95 -15.92 -6.02
N TRP A 407 21.35 -17.03 -6.63
CA TRP A 407 22.49 -17.85 -6.18
C TRP A 407 23.86 -17.17 -6.38
N GLY A 408 24.05 -16.49 -7.52
CA GLY A 408 25.32 -15.89 -7.93
C GLY A 408 25.15 -14.73 -8.90
N GLY A 409 26.27 -14.10 -9.27
CA GLY A 409 26.28 -12.88 -10.09
C GLY A 409 26.12 -11.60 -9.27
N GLU A 410 25.91 -10.49 -9.97
CA GLU A 410 25.81 -9.13 -9.40
C GLU A 410 24.67 -9.02 -8.37
N PHE A 411 23.53 -9.65 -8.65
CA PHE A 411 22.34 -9.59 -7.80
C PHE A 411 22.27 -10.68 -6.73
N ARG A 412 23.41 -11.33 -6.42
CA ARG A 412 23.47 -12.42 -5.44
C ARG A 412 22.83 -11.99 -4.11
N ARG A 413 22.02 -12.88 -3.52
CA ARG A 413 21.23 -12.66 -2.29
C ARG A 413 20.01 -11.75 -2.44
N SER A 414 19.76 -11.17 -3.62
CA SER A 414 18.52 -10.43 -3.85
C SER A 414 17.31 -11.39 -3.79
N PRO A 415 16.23 -11.03 -3.07
CA PRO A 415 14.99 -11.82 -3.03
C PRO A 415 14.41 -12.05 -4.42
N VAL A 416 14.10 -13.30 -4.73
CA VAL A 416 13.28 -13.68 -5.91
C VAL A 416 11.83 -13.88 -5.50
N TRP A 417 11.62 -14.67 -4.44
CA TRP A 417 10.32 -14.80 -3.81
C TRP A 417 10.44 -15.16 -2.32
N THR A 418 9.38 -14.91 -1.57
CA THR A 418 9.20 -15.40 -0.20
C THR A 418 7.82 -16.02 -0.05
N ALA A 419 7.70 -17.00 0.83
CA ALA A 419 6.44 -17.63 1.18
C ALA A 419 6.37 -17.93 2.67
N PHE A 420 5.20 -17.75 3.26
CA PHE A 420 4.98 -18.02 4.69
C PHE A 420 4.43 -19.43 4.88
N VAL A 421 5.01 -20.16 5.82
CA VAL A 421 4.50 -21.46 6.26
C VAL A 421 3.52 -21.18 7.39
N THR A 422 2.25 -21.50 7.17
CA THR A 422 1.15 -21.17 8.10
C THR A 422 0.51 -22.46 8.63
N HIS A 423 -0.78 -22.45 8.96
CA HIS A 423 -1.52 -23.61 9.45
C HIS A 423 -1.48 -24.84 8.52
N GLN A 424 -1.23 -24.68 7.22
CA GLN A 424 -1.18 -25.80 6.29
C GLN A 424 -0.09 -26.82 6.65
N SER A 425 0.96 -26.40 7.37
CA SER A 425 2.04 -27.32 7.79
C SER A 425 1.61 -28.38 8.80
N ALA A 426 0.45 -28.22 9.44
CA ALA A 426 -0.10 -29.23 10.35
C ALA A 426 -0.65 -30.46 9.60
N SER A 427 -0.96 -30.35 8.31
CA SER A 427 -1.49 -31.45 7.51
C SER A 427 -0.37 -32.32 6.96
N PRO A 428 -0.29 -33.64 7.23
CA PRO A 428 0.84 -34.48 6.77
C PRO A 428 0.99 -34.53 5.24
N THR A 429 -0.02 -34.11 4.48
CA THR A 429 0.02 -34.05 3.01
C THR A 429 0.53 -32.73 2.46
N TRP A 430 0.81 -31.73 3.31
CA TRP A 430 1.26 -30.40 2.88
C TRP A 430 2.63 -30.44 2.19
N LEU A 431 3.51 -31.32 2.67
CA LEU A 431 4.87 -31.51 2.16
C LEU A 431 5.02 -32.97 1.76
N LYS A 432 5.12 -33.21 0.44
CA LYS A 432 5.28 -34.55 -0.12
C LYS A 432 6.53 -34.63 -0.98
N ARG A 433 7.39 -35.60 -0.72
CA ARG A 433 8.51 -35.90 -1.61
C ARG A 433 7.98 -36.66 -2.84
N VAL A 434 8.23 -36.11 -4.02
CA VAL A 434 7.75 -36.66 -5.30
C VAL A 434 8.85 -37.44 -6.02
N SER A 435 10.11 -37.02 -5.85
CA SER A 435 11.28 -37.76 -6.36
C SER A 435 12.50 -37.50 -5.48
N ARG A 436 13.64 -38.12 -5.83
CA ARG A 436 14.93 -37.91 -5.13
C ARG A 436 15.36 -36.45 -5.03
N HIS A 437 14.93 -35.62 -5.98
CA HIS A 437 15.29 -34.20 -6.05
C HIS A 437 14.08 -33.26 -5.92
N LYS A 438 12.85 -33.78 -5.82
CA LYS A 438 11.63 -32.95 -5.88
C LYS A 438 10.77 -33.09 -4.65
N ILE A 439 10.40 -31.95 -4.08
CA ILE A 439 9.42 -31.83 -3.00
C ILE A 439 8.27 -30.97 -3.48
N ARG A 440 7.05 -31.41 -3.19
CA ARG A 440 5.82 -30.70 -3.51
C ARG A 440 5.23 -30.13 -2.24
N LEU A 441 4.84 -28.85 -2.30
CA LEU A 441 4.20 -28.09 -1.25
C LEU A 441 2.76 -27.75 -1.68
N ALA A 442 1.79 -28.12 -0.86
CA ALA A 442 0.40 -27.73 -1.04
C ALA A 442 0.12 -26.34 -0.43
N ASP A 443 -0.84 -25.63 -0.99
CA ASP A 443 -1.43 -24.40 -0.43
C ASP A 443 -0.39 -23.34 -0.02
N ILE A 444 0.65 -23.17 -0.85
CA ILE A 444 1.68 -22.16 -0.64
C ILE A 444 1.50 -20.96 -1.57
N GLN A 445 1.46 -19.78 -0.97
CA GLN A 445 1.38 -18.51 -1.68
C GLN A 445 2.75 -17.85 -1.73
N LEU A 446 3.21 -17.57 -2.96
CA LEU A 446 4.47 -16.87 -3.20
C LEU A 446 4.23 -15.37 -3.33
N TYR A 447 5.16 -14.61 -2.78
CA TYR A 447 5.31 -13.17 -3.01
C TYR A 447 6.58 -12.99 -3.84
N VAL A 448 6.41 -12.58 -5.09
CA VAL A 448 7.47 -12.57 -6.12
C VAL A 448 8.01 -11.15 -6.30
N PHE A 449 9.32 -11.00 -6.16
CA PHE A 449 10.03 -9.70 -6.20
C PHE A 449 10.84 -9.50 -7.49
N CYS A 450 10.51 -10.25 -8.55
CA CYS A 450 11.21 -10.22 -9.82
C CYS A 450 10.21 -10.34 -10.99
N GLN A 451 10.28 -9.43 -11.96
CA GLN A 451 9.38 -9.41 -13.12
C GLN A 451 9.53 -10.66 -14.00
N LYS A 452 10.74 -11.20 -14.09
CA LYS A 452 11.05 -12.32 -15.00
C LYS A 452 10.64 -13.68 -14.44
N TYR A 453 10.32 -13.78 -13.15
CA TYR A 453 10.01 -15.04 -12.50
C TYR A 453 8.58 -15.50 -12.80
N GLN A 454 8.44 -16.72 -13.31
CA GLN A 454 7.15 -17.32 -13.66
C GLN A 454 6.82 -18.48 -12.71
N GLN A 455 6.04 -18.20 -11.66
CA GLN A 455 5.65 -19.23 -10.69
C GLN A 455 4.86 -20.40 -11.31
N GLN A 456 4.20 -20.19 -12.46
CA GLN A 456 3.41 -21.22 -13.14
C GLN A 456 4.28 -22.41 -13.59
N ASN A 457 5.55 -22.16 -13.90
CA ASN A 457 6.46 -23.22 -14.34
C ASN A 457 6.67 -24.28 -13.25
N GLN A 458 6.47 -23.90 -11.98
CA GLN A 458 6.67 -24.77 -10.84
C GLN A 458 5.36 -25.27 -10.22
N ARG A 459 4.21 -24.73 -10.65
CA ARG A 459 2.91 -25.21 -10.21
C ARG A 459 2.49 -26.39 -11.09
N ARG A 460 2.25 -27.55 -10.47
CA ARG A 460 1.90 -28.80 -11.16
C ARG A 460 0.64 -29.44 -10.61
N GLY A 461 -0.06 -30.20 -11.46
CA GLY A 461 -1.27 -30.94 -11.12
C GLY A 461 -2.54 -30.08 -11.06
N SER A 462 -3.69 -30.73 -10.88
CA SER A 462 -5.01 -30.09 -10.84
C SER A 462 -5.19 -29.11 -9.67
N ALA A 463 -4.44 -29.31 -8.57
CA ALA A 463 -4.47 -28.44 -7.40
C ALA A 463 -3.44 -27.29 -7.43
N GLY A 464 -2.62 -27.18 -8.49
CA GLY A 464 -1.63 -26.10 -8.61
C GLY A 464 -0.55 -26.10 -7.52
N ALA A 465 -0.21 -27.29 -6.99
CA ALA A 465 0.79 -27.46 -5.94
C ALA A 465 2.19 -27.04 -6.43
N PHE A 466 2.96 -26.43 -5.54
CA PHE A 466 4.27 -25.87 -5.88
C PHE A 466 5.38 -26.91 -5.73
N GLU A 467 6.17 -27.12 -6.78
CA GLU A 467 7.28 -28.08 -6.76
C GLU A 467 8.63 -27.38 -6.64
N ILE A 468 9.40 -27.77 -5.62
CA ILE A 468 10.78 -27.37 -5.41
C ILE A 468 11.69 -28.46 -5.96
N HIS A 469 12.58 -28.08 -6.87
CA HIS A 469 13.59 -28.97 -7.44
C HIS A 469 14.98 -28.66 -6.84
N PHE A 470 15.48 -29.56 -5.99
CA PHE A 470 16.79 -29.45 -5.36
C PHE A 470 17.91 -29.91 -6.28
N ALA A 471 19.01 -29.16 -6.32
CA ALA A 471 20.20 -29.55 -7.07
C ALA A 471 20.90 -30.80 -6.49
N SER A 472 20.69 -31.08 -5.19
CA SER A 472 21.26 -32.24 -4.49
C SER A 472 20.15 -33.07 -3.84
N GLU A 473 20.27 -34.40 -3.90
CA GLU A 473 19.33 -35.32 -3.27
C GLU A 473 19.34 -35.16 -1.74
N GLU A 474 20.53 -35.02 -1.15
CA GLU A 474 20.72 -34.82 0.29
C GLU A 474 19.98 -33.58 0.80
N ALA A 475 19.98 -32.51 0.01
CA ALA A 475 19.25 -31.29 0.36
C ALA A 475 17.73 -31.53 0.42
N SER A 476 17.19 -32.42 -0.41
CA SER A 476 15.77 -32.76 -0.37
C SER A 476 15.39 -33.54 0.89
N TYR A 477 16.26 -34.44 1.38
CA TYR A 477 16.02 -35.15 2.63
C TYR A 477 16.01 -34.17 3.81
N ARG A 478 17.10 -33.43 3.97
CA ARG A 478 17.26 -32.48 5.08
C ARG A 478 16.20 -31.38 5.12
N PHE A 479 15.63 -31.02 3.97
CA PHE A 479 14.54 -30.03 3.93
C PHE A 479 13.28 -30.54 4.64
N LYS A 480 12.96 -31.84 4.53
CA LYS A 480 11.81 -32.43 5.21
C LYS A 480 11.99 -32.41 6.74
N ASP A 481 13.19 -32.72 7.19
CA ASP A 481 13.55 -32.82 8.61
C ASP A 481 13.42 -31.48 9.36
N VAL A 482 13.50 -30.35 8.64
CA VAL A 482 13.28 -29.01 9.20
C VAL A 482 11.87 -28.85 9.76
N PHE A 483 10.89 -29.51 9.14
CA PHE A 483 9.48 -29.40 9.51
C PHE A 483 8.95 -30.63 10.25
N HIS A 484 9.57 -31.79 10.04
CA HIS A 484 9.23 -33.05 10.72
C HIS A 484 10.55 -33.65 11.25
N PRO A 485 11.07 -33.16 12.37
CA PRO A 485 12.26 -33.77 12.96
C PRO A 485 11.98 -35.26 13.23
N PRO A 486 12.97 -36.15 13.01
CA PRO A 486 12.80 -37.56 13.31
C PRO A 486 12.44 -37.72 14.79
N SER A 487 11.43 -38.53 15.07
CA SER A 487 11.08 -38.92 16.44
C SER A 487 12.24 -39.71 17.04
N ASP A 488 12.65 -39.36 18.27
CA ASP A 488 13.74 -40.03 19.01
C ASP A 488 13.50 -41.54 19.29
N ASP A 489 12.34 -42.08 18.88
CA ASP A 489 11.94 -43.48 19.09
C ASP A 489 12.56 -44.49 18.10
N GLU A 490 13.27 -44.06 17.04
CA GLU A 490 14.05 -44.96 16.18
C GLU A 490 15.54 -44.95 16.55
N SER A 491 15.82 -45.24 17.82
CA SER A 491 17.14 -45.73 18.22
C SER A 491 17.30 -47.18 17.72
N PRO A 492 18.34 -47.53 16.93
CA PRO A 492 18.53 -48.91 16.50
C PRO A 492 18.79 -49.77 17.73
N SER A 493 17.89 -50.72 17.98
CA SER A 493 18.04 -51.76 18.99
C SER A 493 19.41 -52.42 18.82
N SER A 494 20.27 -52.24 19.81
CA SER A 494 21.54 -52.94 19.93
C SER A 494 21.31 -54.45 19.88
N PRO A 495 22.12 -55.20 19.10
CA PRO A 495 21.96 -56.65 19.03
C PRO A 495 22.35 -57.24 20.38
N SER A 496 21.41 -58.01 20.95
CA SER A 496 21.64 -58.83 22.13
C SER A 496 22.71 -59.88 21.82
N GLU A 497 23.92 -59.72 22.36
CA GLU A 497 24.89 -60.80 22.43
C GLU A 497 24.36 -61.88 23.38
N ARG A 498 24.07 -63.06 22.82
CA ARG A 498 23.99 -64.31 23.56
C ARG A 498 25.37 -64.95 23.56
N SER A 499 25.91 -65.15 24.76
CA SER A 499 26.63 -66.33 25.29
C SER A 499 27.80 -65.90 26.17
#